data_AF-W9NIA9-F1
#
_entry.id   AF-W9NIA9-F1
#
_cell.length_a   1.000
_cell.length_b   1.000
_cell.length_c   1.000
_cell.angle_alpha   90.00
_cell.angle_beta   90.00
_cell.angle_gamma   90.00
#
_symmetry.space_group_name_H-M   'P 1'
#
loop_
_entity.id
_entity.type
_entity.pdbx_description
1 polymer ?
#
loop_
_entity_poly.entity_id
_entity_poly.type
_entity_poly.pdbx_seq_one_letter_code
_entity_poly.pdbx_strand_id
1 'polypeptide(L)'
;MPVSEFGLVTIVSTLLYRICSSELLTGSRDGELYAKFGKKMEQSLQVLDAILKARTIQDDGGLAPNPTVHCARSLLNSAFYHLYGSVPLSVMKKILWSPASLDDPEIMHLLNEAISPELYQALFNAADQLRFDCRVGLSYIKKIAPIIFGPESVVGTLEGCLLLCWYLQFAQSRVSQVESRDILNALINESFAEVTDLQLEDHGLQSVLPLAVLAELLSDGSMWKWPSSVSQKLKSLIKKLEDSDTTIHVATAYPP
;
A
#
# COMPACT_ATOMS: atom_id res chain seq x y z
N MET A 1 -13.63 -26.70 13.44
CA MET A 1 -13.27 -25.80 14.56
C MET A 1 -13.00 -24.41 14.01
N PRO A 2 -13.49 -23.34 14.65
CA PRO A 2 -13.12 -21.98 14.27
C PRO A 2 -11.60 -21.78 14.49
N VAL A 3 -10.94 -21.10 13.56
CA VAL A 3 -9.51 -20.75 13.65
C VAL A 3 -9.35 -19.64 14.70
N SER A 4 -8.37 -19.72 15.61
CA SER A 4 -8.09 -18.63 16.56
C SER A 4 -7.51 -17.40 15.84
N GLU A 5 -7.56 -16.21 16.46
CA GLU A 5 -6.98 -14.98 15.87
C GLU A 5 -5.48 -15.11 15.61
N PHE A 6 -4.74 -15.67 16.57
CA PHE A 6 -3.32 -15.97 16.40
C PHE A 6 -3.07 -17.01 15.30
N GLY A 7 -3.94 -18.03 15.21
CA GLY A 7 -3.90 -19.01 14.13
C GLY A 7 -4.11 -18.35 12.76
N LEU A 8 -4.98 -17.34 12.69
CA LEU A 8 -5.24 -16.58 11.48
C LEU A 8 -4.01 -15.75 11.07
N VAL A 9 -3.39 -15.01 11.99
CA VAL A 9 -2.12 -14.31 11.75
C VAL A 9 -1.05 -15.27 11.24
N THR A 10 -0.93 -16.45 11.85
CA THR A 10 0.04 -17.47 11.46
C THR A 10 -0.18 -17.96 10.02
N ILE A 11 -1.43 -18.27 9.66
CA ILE A 11 -1.78 -18.73 8.31
C ILE A 11 -1.49 -17.64 7.28
N VAL A 12 -1.93 -16.41 7.54
CA VAL A 12 -1.71 -15.27 6.63
C VAL A 12 -0.21 -14.99 6.48
N SER A 13 0.55 -14.97 7.57
CA SER A 13 2.01 -14.79 7.54
C SER A 13 2.70 -15.86 6.70
N THR A 14 2.27 -17.11 6.84
CA THR A 14 2.82 -18.24 6.07
C THR A 14 2.53 -18.11 4.58
N LEU A 15 1.33 -17.65 4.22
CA LEU A 15 0.96 -17.40 2.83
C LEU A 15 1.73 -16.22 2.25
N LEU A 16 1.82 -15.10 2.97
CA LEU A 16 2.62 -13.95 2.58
C LEU A 16 4.07 -14.37 2.32
N TYR A 17 4.69 -15.08 3.28
CA TYR A 17 6.04 -15.61 3.13
C TYR A 17 6.19 -16.47 1.88
N ARG A 18 5.22 -17.34 1.60
CA ARG A 18 5.23 -18.21 0.43
C ARG A 18 5.12 -17.41 -0.88
N ILE A 19 4.26 -16.40 -0.92
CA ILE A 19 4.08 -15.52 -2.08
C ILE A 19 5.39 -14.77 -2.35
N CYS A 20 5.94 -14.08 -1.35
CA CYS A 20 7.18 -13.33 -1.48
C CYS A 20 8.38 -14.22 -1.85
N SER A 21 8.47 -15.42 -1.26
CA SER A 21 9.52 -16.38 -1.62
C SER A 21 9.38 -16.85 -3.06
N SER A 22 8.16 -17.05 -3.54
CA SER A 22 7.91 -17.47 -4.92
C SER A 22 8.24 -16.33 -5.89
N GLU A 23 7.81 -15.10 -5.59
CA GLU A 23 8.17 -13.89 -6.33
C GLU A 23 9.68 -13.78 -6.52
N LEU A 24 10.45 -13.92 -5.43
CA LEU A 24 11.92 -13.85 -5.45
C LEU A 24 12.55 -14.96 -6.31
N LEU A 25 12.00 -16.18 -6.24
CA LEU A 25 12.56 -17.35 -6.92
C LEU A 25 12.21 -17.41 -8.41
N THR A 26 10.98 -17.09 -8.78
CA THR A 26 10.55 -17.19 -10.18
C THR A 26 11.04 -16.01 -10.99
N GLY A 27 11.13 -14.81 -10.39
CA GLY A 27 11.43 -13.57 -11.13
C GLY A 27 10.58 -13.42 -12.40
N SER A 28 10.93 -12.50 -13.28
CA SER A 28 10.26 -12.31 -14.58
C SER A 28 10.48 -13.46 -15.59
N ARG A 29 11.16 -14.55 -15.19
CA ARG A 29 11.67 -15.57 -16.13
C ARG A 29 10.72 -16.72 -16.44
N ASP A 30 9.70 -16.96 -15.61
CA ASP A 30 8.78 -18.09 -15.79
C ASP A 30 7.32 -17.71 -15.48
N GLY A 31 6.76 -16.85 -16.33
CA GLY A 31 5.43 -16.26 -16.13
C GLY A 31 4.29 -17.28 -16.03
N GLU A 32 4.42 -18.45 -16.66
CA GLU A 32 3.38 -19.48 -16.62
C GLU A 32 3.32 -20.20 -15.26
N LEU A 33 4.48 -20.50 -14.66
CA LEU A 33 4.57 -21.08 -13.33
C LEU A 33 4.05 -20.12 -12.26
N TYR A 34 4.41 -18.83 -12.38
CA TYR A 34 3.91 -17.80 -11.48
C TYR A 34 2.40 -17.58 -11.65
N ALA A 35 1.86 -17.61 -12.87
CA ALA A 35 0.42 -17.48 -13.09
C ALA A 35 -0.38 -18.64 -12.47
N LYS A 36 0.10 -19.88 -12.60
CA LYS A 36 -0.54 -21.06 -11.97
C LYS A 36 -0.46 -21.01 -10.45
N PHE A 37 0.69 -20.59 -9.91
CA PHE A 37 0.85 -20.34 -8.48
C PHE A 37 -0.10 -19.25 -8.00
N GLY A 38 -0.19 -18.15 -8.76
CA GLY A 38 -0.99 -16.97 -8.46
C GLY A 38 -2.46 -17.31 -8.28
N LYS A 39 -3.06 -18.04 -9.23
CA LYS A 39 -4.46 -18.51 -9.14
C LYS A 39 -4.74 -19.34 -7.90
N LYS A 40 -3.79 -20.19 -7.48
CA LYS A 40 -3.95 -21.02 -6.27
C LYS A 40 -3.88 -20.17 -4.99
N MET A 41 -2.99 -19.20 -4.97
CA MET A 41 -2.86 -18.29 -3.83
C MET A 41 -4.07 -17.35 -3.74
N GLU A 42 -4.54 -16.81 -4.86
CA GLU A 42 -5.74 -15.96 -4.95
C GLU A 42 -6.95 -16.59 -4.23
N GLN A 43 -7.28 -17.84 -4.55
CA GLN A 43 -8.38 -18.54 -3.88
C GLN A 43 -8.18 -18.63 -2.36
N SER A 44 -6.94 -18.87 -1.92
CA SER A 44 -6.59 -18.95 -0.51
C SER A 44 -6.75 -17.58 0.18
N LEU A 45 -6.31 -16.50 -0.48
CA LEU A 45 -6.43 -15.14 0.05
C LEU A 45 -7.89 -14.67 0.11
N GLN A 46 -8.71 -15.00 -0.91
CA GLN A 46 -10.15 -14.67 -0.92
C GLN A 46 -10.92 -15.33 0.24
N VAL A 47 -10.60 -16.58 0.56
CA VAL A 47 -11.20 -17.27 1.72
C VAL A 47 -10.82 -16.58 3.02
N LEU A 48 -9.56 -16.18 3.17
CA LEU A 48 -9.08 -15.48 4.37
C LEU A 48 -9.65 -14.07 4.48
N ASP A 49 -9.82 -13.36 3.36
CA ASP A 49 -10.48 -12.05 3.29
C ASP A 49 -11.92 -12.14 3.79
N ALA A 50 -12.67 -13.14 3.31
CA ALA A 50 -14.04 -13.37 3.75
C ALA A 50 -14.13 -13.66 5.26
N ILE A 51 -13.21 -14.50 5.79
CA ILE A 51 -13.13 -14.79 7.23
C ILE A 51 -12.83 -13.53 8.04
N LEU A 52 -11.86 -12.71 7.59
CA LEU A 52 -11.49 -11.48 8.28
C LEU A 52 -12.63 -10.44 8.23
N LYS A 53 -13.29 -10.28 7.08
CA LYS A 53 -14.44 -9.36 6.93
C LYS A 53 -15.57 -9.73 7.89
N ALA A 54 -15.90 -11.02 7.98
CA ALA A 54 -16.90 -11.50 8.91
C ALA A 54 -16.56 -11.20 10.38
N ARG A 55 -15.28 -11.25 10.75
CA ARG A 55 -14.83 -10.93 12.12
C ARG A 55 -14.85 -9.44 12.41
N THR A 56 -14.44 -8.61 11.45
CA THR A 56 -14.49 -7.15 11.61
C THR A 56 -15.92 -6.66 11.85
N ILE A 57 -16.92 -7.23 11.15
CA ILE A 57 -18.34 -6.89 11.36
C ILE A 57 -18.85 -7.31 12.75
N GLN A 58 -18.32 -8.40 13.30
CA GLN A 58 -18.69 -8.89 14.64
C GLN A 58 -18.07 -8.07 15.79
N ASP A 59 -16.99 -7.34 15.51
CA ASP A 59 -16.19 -6.58 16.49
C ASP A 59 -16.56 -5.07 16.52
N ASP A 60 -17.57 -4.65 15.74
CA ASP A 60 -18.02 -3.26 15.53
C ASP A 60 -18.62 -2.58 16.80
N GLY A 61 -18.47 -3.20 17.97
CA GLY A 61 -18.92 -2.68 19.27
C GLY A 61 -17.84 -1.92 20.05
N GLY A 62 -16.58 -1.89 19.58
CA GLY A 62 -15.44 -1.26 20.27
C GLY A 62 -14.88 -0.01 19.56
N LEU A 63 -14.26 0.90 20.33
CA LEU A 63 -13.60 2.11 19.81
C LEU A 63 -12.32 1.83 18.99
N ALA A 64 -11.75 0.62 19.09
CA ALA A 64 -10.53 0.23 18.39
C ALA A 64 -10.64 -1.23 17.88
N PRO A 65 -10.14 -1.53 16.68
CA PRO A 65 -10.18 -2.88 16.12
C PRO A 65 -9.33 -3.85 16.95
N ASN A 66 -9.75 -5.11 17.05
CA ASN A 66 -8.92 -6.16 17.65
C ASN A 66 -7.50 -6.16 17.04
N PRO A 67 -6.43 -6.06 17.85
CA PRO A 67 -5.07 -5.88 17.34
C PRO A 67 -4.54 -7.05 16.52
N THR A 68 -4.94 -8.26 16.88
CA THR A 68 -4.56 -9.48 16.19
C THR A 68 -5.28 -9.59 14.85
N VAL A 69 -6.56 -9.21 14.81
CA VAL A 69 -7.35 -9.15 13.56
C VAL A 69 -6.81 -8.06 12.64
N HIS A 70 -6.45 -6.90 13.17
CA HIS A 70 -5.82 -5.82 12.42
C HIS A 70 -4.46 -6.23 11.83
N CYS A 71 -3.61 -6.89 12.63
CA CYS A 71 -2.34 -7.44 12.14
C CYS A 71 -2.58 -8.46 11.01
N ALA A 72 -3.51 -9.39 11.18
CA ALA A 72 -3.88 -10.34 10.13
C ALA A 72 -4.38 -9.66 8.86
N ARG A 73 -5.18 -8.59 8.99
CA ARG A 73 -5.65 -7.78 7.86
C ARG A 73 -4.50 -7.11 7.12
N SER A 74 -3.58 -6.48 7.84
CA SER A 74 -2.40 -5.82 7.26
C SER A 74 -1.53 -6.80 6.47
N LEU A 75 -1.27 -7.98 7.03
CA LEU A 75 -0.51 -9.04 6.36
C LEU A 75 -1.25 -9.63 5.16
N LEU A 76 -2.58 -9.74 5.22
CA LEU A 76 -3.39 -10.23 4.10
C LEU A 76 -3.38 -9.23 2.94
N ASN A 77 -3.48 -7.95 3.25
CA ASN A 77 -3.37 -6.87 2.28
C ASN A 77 -1.99 -6.90 1.61
N SER A 78 -0.91 -7.01 2.40
CA SER A 78 0.46 -7.24 1.90
C SER A 78 0.54 -8.44 0.95
N ALA A 79 -0.11 -9.56 1.29
CA ALA A 79 -0.14 -10.74 0.42
C ALA A 79 -0.84 -10.47 -0.92
N PHE A 80 -1.94 -9.71 -0.93
CA PHE A 80 -2.59 -9.28 -2.17
C PHE A 80 -1.72 -8.32 -2.99
N TYR A 81 -1.01 -7.41 -2.33
CA TYR A 81 -0.10 -6.47 -3.00
C TYR A 81 1.05 -7.20 -3.69
N HIS A 82 1.66 -8.16 -3.02
CA HIS A 82 2.71 -8.99 -3.60
C HIS A 82 2.18 -9.93 -4.70
N LEU A 83 0.95 -10.43 -4.56
CA LEU A 83 0.35 -11.31 -5.57
C LEU A 83 0.06 -10.57 -6.88
N TYR A 84 -0.50 -9.37 -6.81
CA TYR A 84 -1.04 -8.64 -7.97
C TYR A 84 -0.22 -7.42 -8.38
N GLY A 85 0.65 -6.91 -7.52
CA GLY A 85 1.47 -5.72 -7.75
C GLY A 85 2.93 -5.89 -7.36
N SER A 86 3.46 -7.11 -7.47
CA SER A 86 4.86 -7.45 -7.17
C SER A 86 5.87 -6.50 -7.81
N VAL A 87 5.78 -6.32 -9.14
CA VAL A 87 6.72 -5.47 -9.90
C VAL A 87 6.70 -4.01 -9.43
N PRO A 88 5.57 -3.28 -9.46
CA PRO A 88 5.57 -1.88 -9.04
C PRO A 88 5.93 -1.73 -7.56
N LEU A 89 5.48 -2.64 -6.69
CA LEU A 89 5.82 -2.62 -5.26
C LEU A 89 7.31 -2.83 -5.02
N SER A 90 7.92 -3.82 -5.66
CA SER A 90 9.35 -4.12 -5.52
C SER A 90 10.22 -2.95 -5.99
N VAL A 91 9.84 -2.29 -7.08
CA VAL A 91 10.53 -1.10 -7.57
C VAL A 91 10.37 0.07 -6.60
N MET A 92 9.15 0.36 -6.12
CA MET A 92 8.92 1.43 -5.14
C MET A 92 9.65 1.19 -3.82
N LYS A 93 9.74 -0.06 -3.36
CA LYS A 93 10.58 -0.43 -2.21
C LYS A 93 12.05 -0.12 -2.48
N LYS A 94 12.59 -0.47 -3.65
CA LYS A 94 13.98 -0.15 -4.03
C LYS A 94 14.22 1.37 -4.02
N ILE A 95 13.27 2.14 -4.56
CA ILE A 95 13.31 3.61 -4.56
C ILE A 95 13.25 4.18 -3.14
N LEU A 96 12.41 3.63 -2.26
CA LEU A 96 12.36 4.05 -0.84
C LEU A 96 13.70 3.83 -0.13
N TRP A 97 14.38 2.71 -0.40
CA TRP A 97 15.68 2.42 0.21
C TRP A 97 16.84 3.21 -0.41
N SER A 98 16.74 3.49 -1.70
CA SER A 98 17.72 4.24 -2.48
C SER A 98 17.00 5.19 -3.45
N PRO A 99 16.67 6.42 -3.02
CA PRO A 99 15.98 7.39 -3.87
C PRO A 99 16.76 7.72 -5.15
N ALA A 100 18.08 7.58 -5.15
CA ALA A 100 18.93 7.67 -6.35
C ALA A 100 18.45 6.76 -7.51
N SER A 101 17.76 5.66 -7.21
CA SER A 101 17.23 4.73 -8.22
C SER A 101 16.16 5.33 -9.13
N LEU A 102 15.57 6.48 -8.79
CA LEU A 102 14.66 7.20 -9.69
C LEU A 102 15.35 7.69 -10.97
N ASP A 103 16.66 7.89 -10.93
CA ASP A 103 17.43 8.39 -12.07
C ASP A 103 17.88 7.24 -13.01
N ASP A 104 17.56 5.99 -12.65
CA ASP A 104 17.90 4.78 -13.39
C ASP A 104 16.86 4.52 -14.51
N PRO A 105 17.25 4.57 -15.80
CA PRO A 105 16.33 4.35 -16.92
C PRO A 105 15.66 2.97 -16.89
N GLU A 106 16.34 1.93 -16.39
CA GLU A 106 15.78 0.58 -16.31
C GLU A 106 14.65 0.53 -15.26
N ILE A 107 14.82 1.25 -14.16
CA ILE A 107 13.80 1.40 -13.13
C ILE A 107 12.59 2.15 -13.69
N MET A 108 12.80 3.26 -14.39
CA MET A 108 11.71 4.01 -15.01
C MET A 108 10.97 3.19 -16.07
N HIS A 109 11.68 2.37 -16.84
CA HIS A 109 11.07 1.44 -17.78
C HIS A 109 10.16 0.42 -17.09
N LEU A 110 10.65 -0.22 -16.02
CA LEU A 110 9.86 -1.18 -15.24
C LEU A 110 8.62 -0.55 -14.60
N LEU A 111 8.74 0.66 -14.04
CA LEU A 111 7.60 1.41 -13.52
C LEU A 111 6.54 1.68 -14.59
N ASN A 112 6.98 1.79 -15.84
CA ASN A 112 6.13 2.13 -16.97
C ASN A 112 5.40 0.94 -17.59
N GLU A 113 5.99 -0.25 -17.54
CA GLU A 113 5.40 -1.46 -18.10
C GLU A 113 4.57 -2.28 -17.09
N ALA A 114 4.65 -1.92 -15.81
CA ALA A 114 4.05 -2.63 -14.69
C ALA A 114 2.51 -2.49 -14.57
N ILE A 115 1.77 -2.55 -15.68
CA ILE A 115 0.29 -2.48 -15.69
C ILE A 115 -0.29 -3.85 -16.01
N SER A 116 -1.07 -4.41 -15.08
CA SER A 116 -1.88 -5.60 -15.30
C SER A 116 -3.33 -5.38 -14.82
N PRO A 117 -4.32 -6.09 -15.38
CA PRO A 117 -5.71 -6.02 -14.90
C PRO A 117 -5.86 -6.47 -13.43
N GLU A 118 -5.03 -7.38 -12.96
CA GLU A 118 -5.13 -7.89 -11.59
C GLU A 118 -4.66 -6.86 -10.55
N LEU A 119 -3.83 -5.90 -10.97
CA LEU A 119 -3.29 -4.83 -10.13
C LEU A 119 -4.37 -3.95 -9.50
N TYR A 120 -5.54 -3.81 -10.14
CA TYR A 120 -6.65 -3.04 -9.56
C TYR A 120 -7.10 -3.62 -8.22
N GLN A 121 -7.07 -4.95 -8.04
CA GLN A 121 -7.44 -5.55 -6.78
C GLN A 121 -6.50 -5.12 -5.65
N ALA A 122 -5.19 -5.05 -5.92
CA ALA A 122 -4.21 -4.54 -4.96
C ALA A 122 -4.42 -3.04 -4.69
N LEU A 123 -4.66 -2.24 -5.72
CA LEU A 123 -4.91 -0.80 -5.57
C LEU A 123 -6.18 -0.49 -4.78
N PHE A 124 -7.28 -1.23 -5.03
CA PHE A 124 -8.52 -1.10 -4.27
C PHE A 124 -8.32 -1.48 -2.80
N ASN A 125 -7.64 -2.59 -2.53
CA ASN A 125 -7.34 -3.00 -1.16
C ASN A 125 -6.46 -1.94 -0.44
N ALA A 126 -5.50 -1.34 -1.15
CA ALA A 126 -4.65 -0.28 -0.62
C ALA A 126 -5.43 1.01 -0.33
N ALA A 127 -6.30 1.44 -1.24
CA ALA A 127 -7.14 2.61 -1.06
C ALA A 127 -8.16 2.41 0.08
N ASP A 128 -8.78 1.24 0.18
CA ASP A 128 -9.74 0.93 1.24
C ASP A 128 -9.06 0.88 2.62
N GLN A 129 -7.86 0.29 2.71
CA GLN A 129 -7.07 0.31 3.94
C GLN A 129 -6.67 1.73 4.34
N LEU A 130 -6.17 2.55 3.39
CA LEU A 130 -5.82 3.94 3.65
C LEU A 130 -7.04 4.72 4.16
N ARG A 131 -8.20 4.52 3.54
CA ARG A 131 -9.45 5.15 3.97
C ARG A 131 -9.84 4.74 5.38
N PHE A 132 -9.73 3.46 5.71
CA PHE A 132 -9.99 2.96 7.06
C PHE A 132 -9.05 3.62 8.07
N ASP A 133 -7.74 3.64 7.79
CA ASP A 133 -6.72 4.24 8.66
C ASP A 133 -6.97 5.75 8.84
N CYS A 134 -7.37 6.47 7.78
CA CYS A 134 -7.76 7.88 7.86
C CYS A 134 -9.01 8.10 8.72
N ARG A 135 -10.08 7.29 8.54
CA ARG A 135 -11.35 7.42 9.27
C ARG A 135 -11.26 7.08 10.75
N VAL A 136 -10.44 6.08 11.12
CA VAL A 136 -10.12 5.79 12.52
C VAL A 136 -9.35 6.97 13.15
N GLY A 137 -8.75 7.82 12.32
CA GLY A 137 -8.13 9.08 12.69
C GLY A 137 -6.64 8.88 12.93
N LEU A 138 -5.80 9.47 12.08
CA LEU A 138 -4.33 9.39 12.22
C LEU A 138 -3.86 9.80 13.62
N SER A 139 -4.47 10.83 14.22
CA SER A 139 -4.11 11.29 15.57
C SER A 139 -4.44 10.27 16.66
N TYR A 140 -5.49 9.49 16.49
CA TYR A 140 -5.86 8.40 17.39
C TYR A 140 -4.90 7.22 17.19
N ILE A 141 -4.67 6.81 15.94
CA ILE A 141 -3.74 5.74 15.60
C ILE A 141 -2.33 6.07 16.08
N LYS A 142 -1.80 7.28 15.84
CA LYS A 142 -0.47 7.69 16.33
C LYS A 142 -0.32 7.51 17.85
N LYS A 143 -1.36 7.80 18.64
CA LYS A 143 -1.31 7.70 20.11
C LYS A 143 -1.45 6.27 20.61
N ILE A 144 -2.27 5.47 19.95
CA ILE A 144 -2.71 4.17 20.46
C ILE A 144 -1.96 3.01 19.79
N ALA A 145 -1.60 3.15 18.52
CA ALA A 145 -0.95 2.11 17.74
C ALA A 145 0.38 1.60 18.31
N PRO A 146 1.28 2.47 18.82
CA PRO A 146 2.54 2.00 19.39
C PRO A 146 2.34 1.12 20.63
N ILE A 147 1.20 1.27 21.32
CA ILE A 147 0.85 0.57 22.55
C ILE A 147 0.06 -0.71 22.25
N ILE A 148 -0.83 -0.66 21.26
CA ILE A 148 -1.82 -1.70 20.99
C ILE A 148 -1.42 -2.64 19.84
N PHE A 149 -0.73 -2.14 18.80
CA PHE A 149 -0.38 -2.93 17.62
C PHE A 149 1.13 -3.22 17.54
N GLY A 150 1.47 -4.41 17.05
CA GLY A 150 2.85 -4.75 16.70
C GLY A 150 3.31 -4.03 15.41
N PRO A 151 4.64 -3.90 15.20
CA PRO A 151 5.21 -3.27 14.00
C PRO A 151 4.78 -3.97 12.69
N GLU A 152 4.44 -5.25 12.73
CA GLU A 152 3.95 -6.02 11.59
C GLU A 152 2.62 -5.48 11.05
N SER A 153 1.81 -4.86 11.90
CA SER A 153 0.54 -4.23 11.50
C SER A 153 0.72 -3.06 10.54
N VAL A 154 1.94 -2.50 10.43
CA VAL A 154 2.25 -1.37 9.56
C VAL A 154 2.69 -1.81 8.15
N VAL A 155 3.11 -3.07 7.97
CA VAL A 155 3.70 -3.54 6.71
C VAL A 155 2.73 -3.36 5.54
N GLY A 156 1.48 -3.78 5.70
CA GLY A 156 0.45 -3.59 4.68
C GLY A 156 0.19 -2.11 4.38
N THR A 157 0.11 -1.25 5.40
CA THR A 157 -0.08 0.19 5.19
C THR A 157 1.10 0.81 4.43
N LEU A 158 2.35 0.43 4.76
CA LEU A 158 3.53 0.87 4.04
C LEU A 158 3.50 0.49 2.56
N GLU A 159 3.25 -0.79 2.28
CA GLU A 159 3.23 -1.32 0.92
C GLU A 159 2.07 -0.77 0.10
N GLY A 160 0.90 -0.63 0.72
CA GLY A 160 -0.28 -0.01 0.11
C GLY A 160 -0.01 1.44 -0.30
N CYS A 161 0.55 2.26 0.59
CA CYS A 161 0.88 3.65 0.26
C CYS A 161 1.96 3.77 -0.84
N LEU A 162 2.94 2.86 -0.88
CA LEU A 162 3.92 2.80 -1.97
C LEU A 162 3.23 2.48 -3.32
N LEU A 163 2.31 1.53 -3.34
CA LEU A 163 1.53 1.20 -4.53
C LEU A 163 0.61 2.33 -4.99
N LEU A 164 -0.07 3.00 -4.06
CA LEU A 164 -0.91 4.16 -4.38
C LEU A 164 -0.09 5.32 -4.92
N CYS A 165 1.07 5.60 -4.33
CA CYS A 165 1.99 6.60 -4.84
C CYS A 165 2.47 6.27 -6.26
N TRP A 166 2.85 5.01 -6.50
CA TRP A 166 3.18 4.57 -7.85
C TRP A 166 2.04 4.79 -8.86
N TYR A 167 0.83 4.41 -8.46
CA TYR A 167 -0.34 4.54 -9.32
C TYR A 167 -0.60 6.00 -9.68
N LEU A 168 -0.61 6.89 -8.68
CA LEU A 168 -0.86 8.32 -8.89
C LEU A 168 0.25 8.98 -9.71
N GLN A 169 1.52 8.60 -9.49
CA GLN A 169 2.65 9.28 -10.13
C GLN A 169 2.97 8.75 -11.52
N PHE A 170 2.81 7.45 -11.76
CA PHE A 170 3.26 6.84 -13.00
C PHE A 170 2.10 6.23 -13.80
N ALA A 171 1.11 5.61 -13.17
CA ALA A 171 0.16 4.74 -13.89
C ALA A 171 -1.19 5.38 -14.25
N GLN A 172 -1.64 6.39 -13.51
CA GLN A 172 -3.02 6.90 -13.54
C GLN A 172 -3.51 7.29 -14.95
N SER A 173 -2.66 7.94 -15.76
CA SER A 173 -2.99 8.38 -17.12
C SER A 173 -3.04 7.26 -18.16
N ARG A 174 -2.43 6.11 -17.86
CA ARG A 174 -2.27 4.97 -18.78
C ARG A 174 -3.25 3.84 -18.53
N VAL A 175 -3.99 3.94 -17.44
CA VAL A 175 -5.02 3.02 -17.05
C VAL A 175 -6.22 3.14 -18.01
N SER A 176 -6.47 2.06 -18.74
CA SER A 176 -7.49 1.99 -19.81
C SER A 176 -8.92 1.79 -19.30
N GLN A 177 -9.10 1.29 -18.07
CA GLN A 177 -10.41 1.08 -17.46
C GLN A 177 -10.87 2.33 -16.71
N VAL A 178 -11.53 3.23 -17.45
CA VAL A 178 -11.99 4.54 -16.94
C VAL A 178 -12.86 4.39 -15.68
N GLU A 179 -13.82 3.47 -15.66
CA GLU A 179 -14.71 3.28 -14.51
C GLU A 179 -13.94 2.85 -13.25
N SER A 180 -13.06 1.84 -13.37
CA SER A 180 -12.25 1.37 -12.24
C SER A 180 -11.28 2.45 -11.74
N ARG A 181 -10.73 3.25 -12.65
CA ARG A 181 -9.89 4.41 -12.34
C ARG A 181 -10.64 5.46 -11.53
N ASP A 182 -11.85 5.80 -11.96
CA ASP A 182 -12.63 6.86 -11.34
C ASP A 182 -13.12 6.44 -9.95
N ILE A 183 -13.54 5.18 -9.77
CA ILE A 183 -13.88 4.63 -8.44
C ILE A 183 -12.65 4.62 -7.52
N LEU A 184 -11.50 4.17 -8.03
CA LEU A 184 -10.26 4.15 -7.25
C LEU A 184 -9.83 5.56 -6.83
N ASN A 185 -9.87 6.52 -7.76
CA ASN A 185 -9.56 7.92 -7.47
C ASN A 185 -10.54 8.52 -6.45
N ALA A 186 -11.83 8.17 -6.51
CA ALA A 186 -12.81 8.61 -5.53
C ALA A 186 -12.47 8.10 -4.12
N LEU A 187 -12.12 6.82 -3.96
CA LEU A 187 -11.71 6.25 -2.67
C LEU A 187 -10.45 6.92 -2.11
N ILE A 188 -9.47 7.20 -2.97
CA ILE A 188 -8.25 7.89 -2.59
C ILE A 188 -8.57 9.33 -2.13
N ASN A 189 -9.40 10.04 -2.89
CA ASN A 189 -9.80 11.42 -2.57
C ASN A 189 -10.63 11.51 -1.29
N GLU A 190 -11.52 10.55 -1.03
CA GLU A 190 -12.22 10.43 0.26
C GLU A 190 -11.22 10.34 1.42
N SER A 191 -10.17 9.52 1.26
CA SER A 191 -9.13 9.35 2.28
C SER A 191 -8.33 10.64 2.50
N PHE A 192 -8.10 11.41 1.44
CA PHE A 192 -7.38 12.69 1.50
C PHE A 192 -8.20 13.79 2.17
N ALA A 193 -9.52 13.82 1.95
CA ALA A 193 -10.42 14.77 2.60
C ALA A 193 -10.32 14.66 4.14
N GLU A 194 -10.22 13.44 4.67
CA GLU A 194 -10.12 13.14 6.11
C GLU A 194 -8.81 13.60 6.76
N VAL A 195 -7.77 13.87 5.96
CA VAL A 195 -6.42 14.26 6.45
C VAL A 195 -6.07 15.70 6.11
N THR A 196 -6.99 16.47 5.51
CA THR A 196 -6.80 17.88 5.16
C THR A 196 -6.42 18.72 6.39
N ASP A 197 -7.02 18.42 7.55
CA ASP A 197 -6.78 19.14 8.81
C ASP A 197 -5.37 18.91 9.39
N LEU A 198 -4.62 17.93 8.87
CA LEU A 198 -3.25 17.66 9.31
C LEU A 198 -2.22 18.66 8.76
N GLN A 199 -2.66 19.69 8.03
CA GLN A 199 -1.81 20.72 7.43
C GLN A 199 -0.63 20.10 6.66
N LEU A 200 -0.89 19.04 5.90
CA LEU A 200 0.06 18.44 4.95
C LEU A 200 0.33 19.37 3.73
N GLU A 201 0.04 20.68 3.89
CA GLU A 201 -0.03 21.76 2.90
C GLU A 201 1.31 22.04 2.20
N ASP A 202 2.41 21.42 2.64
CA ASP A 202 3.74 21.57 2.07
C ASP A 202 4.06 20.56 0.95
N HIS A 203 3.18 19.56 0.71
CA HIS A 203 3.37 18.59 -0.37
C HIS A 203 2.65 19.06 -1.63
N GLY A 204 3.41 19.69 -2.55
CA GLY A 204 2.88 20.27 -3.79
C GLY A 204 2.31 19.26 -4.80
N LEU A 205 2.40 17.95 -4.52
CA LEU A 205 1.99 16.88 -5.42
C LEU A 205 0.98 15.93 -4.75
N GLN A 206 -0.24 15.85 -5.29
CA GLN A 206 -1.30 14.96 -4.78
C GLN A 206 -0.90 13.47 -4.79
N SER A 207 0.05 13.10 -5.64
CA SER A 207 0.56 11.74 -5.81
C SER A 207 1.49 11.25 -4.69
N VAL A 208 2.13 12.16 -3.93
CA VAL A 208 2.97 11.78 -2.79
C VAL A 208 2.19 11.73 -1.46
N LEU A 209 0.95 12.21 -1.47
CA LEU A 209 0.12 12.32 -0.27
C LEU A 209 -0.08 10.98 0.48
N PRO A 210 -0.24 9.81 -0.15
CA PRO A 210 -0.27 8.53 0.56
C PRO A 210 1.01 8.27 1.37
N LEU A 211 2.18 8.69 0.86
CA LEU A 211 3.46 8.57 1.56
C LEU A 211 3.57 9.56 2.71
N ALA A 212 3.04 10.77 2.55
CA ALA A 212 3.05 11.80 3.59
C ALA A 212 2.20 11.38 4.79
N VAL A 213 0.98 10.89 4.55
CA VAL A 213 0.07 10.31 5.56
C VAL A 213 0.78 9.20 6.34
N LEU A 214 1.45 8.30 5.63
CA LEU A 214 2.20 7.21 6.24
C LEU A 214 3.43 7.70 7.03
N ALA A 215 4.21 8.63 6.47
CA ALA A 215 5.39 9.18 7.14
C ALA A 215 4.99 9.82 8.47
N GLU A 216 3.86 10.49 8.49
CA GLU A 216 3.28 11.07 9.69
C GLU A 216 2.84 10.00 10.68
N LEU A 217 2.16 8.95 10.23
CA LEU A 217 1.77 7.83 11.08
C LEU A 217 2.97 7.16 11.76
N LEU A 218 4.08 7.01 11.04
CA LEU A 218 5.29 6.32 11.49
C LEU A 218 6.31 7.23 12.17
N SER A 219 6.00 8.51 12.35
CA SER A 219 6.92 9.49 12.93
C SER A 219 7.21 9.23 14.41
N ASP A 220 6.28 8.60 15.14
CA ASP A 220 6.48 8.30 16.56
C ASP A 220 7.42 7.10 16.77
N GLY A 221 8.60 7.40 17.32
CA GLY A 221 9.63 6.42 17.68
C GLY A 221 9.69 6.08 19.18
N SER A 222 8.63 6.39 19.93
CA SER A 222 8.56 6.20 21.39
C SER A 222 8.64 4.72 21.80
N MET A 223 7.90 3.85 21.12
CA MET A 223 7.87 2.40 21.41
C MET A 223 8.73 1.57 20.46
N TRP A 224 8.76 1.90 19.16
CA TRP A 224 9.45 1.13 18.13
C TRP A 224 10.41 2.01 17.32
N LYS A 225 11.64 1.55 17.08
CA LYS A 225 12.65 2.32 16.32
C LYS A 225 12.57 2.13 14.80
N TRP A 226 12.02 1.01 14.33
CA TRP A 226 11.89 0.74 12.90
C TRP A 226 10.91 1.70 12.19
N PRO A 227 9.69 1.96 12.71
CA PRO A 227 8.74 2.89 12.08
C PRO A 227 9.33 4.28 11.82
N SER A 228 10.04 4.86 12.80
CA SER A 228 10.61 6.20 12.67
C SER A 228 11.75 6.28 11.64
N SER A 229 12.56 5.23 11.50
CA SER A 229 13.57 5.14 10.44
C SER A 229 12.95 5.07 9.04
N VAL A 230 11.81 4.41 8.90
CA VAL A 230 11.04 4.35 7.65
C VAL A 230 10.37 5.70 7.36
N SER A 231 9.82 6.38 8.38
CA SER A 231 9.30 7.75 8.25
C SER A 231 10.32 8.71 7.66
N GLN A 232 11.57 8.69 8.14
CA GLN A 232 12.64 9.54 7.59
C GLN A 232 12.94 9.24 6.12
N LYS A 233 12.95 7.95 5.74
CA LYS A 233 13.13 7.52 4.34
C LYS A 233 11.98 7.96 3.45
N LEU A 234 10.74 7.85 3.94
CA LEU A 234 9.56 8.33 3.23
C LEU A 234 9.65 9.84 2.99
N LYS A 235 10.00 10.63 4.00
CA LYS A 235 10.21 12.09 3.85
C LYS A 235 11.30 12.42 2.82
N SER A 236 12.41 11.67 2.81
CA SER A 236 13.46 11.84 1.81
C SER A 236 12.99 11.48 0.39
N LEU A 237 12.17 10.43 0.25
CA LEU A 237 11.61 10.02 -1.03
C LEU A 237 10.62 11.06 -1.55
N ILE A 238 9.72 11.54 -0.70
CA ILE A 238 8.73 12.57 -1.04
C ILE A 238 9.44 13.80 -1.61
N LYS A 239 10.45 14.31 -0.90
CA LYS A 239 11.25 15.44 -1.38
C LYS A 239 11.87 15.18 -2.75
N LYS A 240 12.44 13.98 -2.97
CA LYS A 240 13.03 13.66 -4.27
C LYS A 240 11.98 13.58 -5.38
N LEU A 241 10.79 13.04 -5.11
CA LEU A 241 9.70 12.98 -6.09
C LEU A 241 9.20 14.39 -6.45
N GLU A 242 9.07 15.28 -5.47
CA GLU A 242 8.72 16.68 -5.68
C GLU A 242 9.80 17.42 -6.50
N ASP A 243 11.08 17.22 -6.18
CA ASP A 243 12.19 17.81 -6.92
C ASP A 243 12.25 17.31 -8.38
N SER A 244 11.93 16.03 -8.60
CA SER A 244 11.98 15.37 -9.92
C SER A 244 10.84 15.81 -10.86
N ASP A 245 9.72 16.32 -10.32
CA ASP A 245 8.56 16.71 -11.12
C ASP A 245 8.63 18.17 -11.63
N THR A 246 9.79 18.82 -11.53
CA THR A 246 10.06 20.08 -12.25
C THR A 246 10.26 19.90 -13.76
N THR A 247 10.01 18.71 -14.34
CA THR A 247 10.24 18.46 -15.78
C THR A 247 9.25 17.53 -16.50
N ILE A 248 7.98 17.46 -16.09
CA ILE A 248 6.92 16.92 -16.98
C ILE A 248 5.77 17.94 -17.06
N HIS A 249 6.00 19.02 -17.82
CA HIS A 249 4.92 19.85 -18.31
C HIS A 249 3.95 18.99 -19.13
N VAL A 250 2.80 18.66 -18.55
CA VAL A 250 1.61 18.30 -19.32
C VAL A 250 1.34 19.49 -20.23
N ALA A 251 1.58 19.28 -21.53
CA ALA A 251 1.18 20.22 -22.56
C ALA A 251 -0.32 20.46 -22.44
N THR A 252 -0.69 21.61 -21.89
CA THR A 252 -2.04 22.14 -21.93
C THR A 252 -2.35 22.48 -23.38
N ALA A 253 -2.89 21.50 -24.11
CA ALA A 253 -3.52 21.75 -25.40
C ALA A 253 -4.88 22.41 -25.15
N TYR A 254 -4.90 23.74 -25.17
CA TYR A 254 -6.10 24.51 -25.49
C TYR A 254 -5.94 25.08 -26.90
N PRO A 255 -6.89 24.85 -27.82
CA PRO A 255 -7.09 25.71 -28.97
C PRO A 255 -8.31 26.63 -28.79
N PRO A 256 -8.41 27.70 -29.62
CA PRO A 256 -9.07 28.97 -29.30
C PRO A 256 -10.60 28.97 -29.36
#